data_AF-A0A2E0WD88-F1
#
_entry.id   AF-A0A2E0WD88-F1
#
_cell.length_a   1.000
_cell.length_b   1.000
_cell.length_c   1.000
_cell.angle_alpha   90.00
_cell.angle_beta   90.00
_cell.angle_gamma   90.00
#
_symmetry.space_group_name_H-M   'P 1'
#
loop_
_entity.id
_entity.type
_entity.pdbx_description
1 polymer ?
#
loop_
_entity_poly.entity_id
_entity_poly.type
_entity_poly.pdbx_seq_one_letter_code
_entity_poly.pdbx_strand_id
1 'polypeptide(L)'
;MTLAPVAPVLRRPSPIDPVPEAWAVVGAGTRGAAALRALAAVGIPAVGYDKSLDLGLPSNSQILGGHDVIAVEEVEDIDALGVTSRDLTSGVISTDYFAGVVVATGKLEHLTELGFLDEEVLNVYGGRPRLARHMFTPHHPALILLGVTGGYLDSLDQESRIIARYADRLSNDPRQALAYHRQICLSLLDSLALARHPDRAEVSEEQRRNLIAEDLLLLGA
;
A
#
# COMPACT_ATOMS: atom_id res chain seq x y z
N MET A 1 -4.73 -34.23 20.59
CA MET A 1 -5.02 -33.55 19.31
C MET A 1 -5.53 -32.17 19.64
N THR A 2 -4.70 -31.13 19.48
CA THR A 2 -5.11 -29.74 19.67
C THR A 2 -5.66 -29.26 18.33
N LEU A 3 -6.94 -28.88 18.28
CA LEU A 3 -7.53 -28.31 17.08
C LEU A 3 -6.80 -27.00 16.77
N ALA A 4 -6.32 -26.83 15.53
CA ALA A 4 -5.80 -25.56 15.09
C ALA A 4 -6.90 -24.49 15.25
N PRO A 5 -6.57 -23.29 15.78
CA PRO A 5 -7.56 -22.24 15.89
C PRO A 5 -8.13 -21.93 14.50
N VAL A 6 -9.45 -22.01 14.38
CA VAL A 6 -10.16 -21.55 13.19
C VAL A 6 -9.96 -20.04 13.14
N ALA A 7 -9.29 -19.55 12.10
CA ALA A 7 -9.14 -18.12 11.90
C ALA A 7 -10.54 -17.49 11.90
N PRO A 8 -10.78 -16.44 12.71
CA PRO A 8 -12.09 -15.81 12.75
C PRO A 8 -12.45 -15.36 11.34
N VAL A 9 -13.64 -15.72 10.86
CA VAL A 9 -14.19 -15.19 9.62
C VAL A 9 -14.39 -13.69 9.85
N LEU A 10 -13.54 -12.87 9.23
CA LEU A 10 -13.68 -11.42 9.31
C LEU A 10 -14.93 -11.09 8.49
N ARG A 11 -15.89 -10.42 9.12
CA ARG A 11 -16.98 -9.80 8.35
C ARG A 11 -16.34 -8.76 7.42
N ARG A 12 -16.92 -8.60 6.22
CA ARG A 12 -16.53 -7.53 5.32
C ARG A 12 -16.66 -6.20 6.07
N PRO A 13 -15.56 -5.43 6.23
CA PRO A 13 -15.63 -4.13 6.87
C PRO A 13 -16.64 -3.25 6.15
N SER A 14 -17.52 -2.55 6.87
CA SER A 14 -18.53 -1.67 6.27
C SER A 14 -18.38 -0.25 6.83
N PRO A 15 -19.00 0.79 6.24
CA PRO A 15 -18.89 2.14 6.80
C PRO A 15 -19.52 2.23 8.20
N ILE A 16 -20.46 1.33 8.52
CA ILE A 16 -21.17 1.27 9.81
C ILE A 16 -20.42 0.38 10.82
N ASP A 17 -19.55 -0.50 10.34
CA ASP A 17 -18.77 -1.45 11.13
C ASP A 17 -17.39 -1.59 10.46
N PRO A 18 -16.56 -0.53 10.47
CA PRO A 18 -15.23 -0.61 9.91
C PRO A 18 -14.43 -1.61 10.76
N VAL A 19 -13.48 -2.28 10.14
CA VAL A 19 -12.47 -3.04 10.88
C VAL A 19 -11.20 -2.18 10.84
N PRO A 20 -11.06 -1.19 11.74
CA PRO A 20 -10.02 -0.16 11.68
C PRO A 20 -8.61 -0.70 11.89
N GLU A 21 -8.46 -2.01 12.12
CA GLU A 21 -7.18 -2.70 12.26
C GLU A 21 -6.86 -3.61 11.08
N ALA A 22 -7.84 -3.85 10.18
CA ALA A 22 -7.66 -4.75 9.04
C ALA A 22 -7.01 -4.04 7.85
N TRP A 23 -6.26 -4.80 7.08
CA TRP A 23 -5.60 -4.35 5.86
C TRP A 23 -6.21 -5.00 4.61
N ALA A 24 -6.20 -4.30 3.48
CA ALA A 24 -6.49 -4.91 2.19
C ALA A 24 -5.19 -5.25 1.44
N VAL A 25 -5.21 -6.31 0.65
CA VAL A 25 -4.16 -6.64 -0.31
C VAL A 25 -4.77 -6.82 -1.69
N VAL A 26 -4.53 -5.87 -2.60
CA VAL A 26 -5.06 -5.87 -3.97
C VAL A 26 -4.09 -6.59 -4.90
N GLY A 27 -4.52 -7.70 -5.51
CA GLY A 27 -3.71 -8.60 -6.31
C GLY A 27 -3.04 -9.67 -5.45
N ALA A 28 -3.72 -10.80 -5.27
CA ALA A 28 -3.27 -11.93 -4.44
C ALA A 28 -2.56 -13.06 -5.21
N GLY A 29 -1.87 -12.71 -6.31
CA GLY A 29 -0.80 -13.52 -6.89
C GLY A 29 0.41 -13.67 -5.95
N THR A 30 1.58 -14.14 -6.46
CA THR A 30 2.77 -14.42 -5.62
C THR A 30 3.16 -13.28 -4.67
N ARG A 31 3.03 -12.02 -5.13
CA ARG A 31 3.35 -10.84 -4.34
C ARG A 31 2.35 -10.59 -3.22
N GLY A 32 1.06 -10.53 -3.55
CA GLY A 32 0.02 -10.34 -2.53
C GLY A 32 -0.01 -11.49 -1.53
N ALA A 33 0.23 -12.72 -1.96
CA ALA A 33 0.39 -13.87 -1.08
C ALA A 33 1.52 -13.70 -0.06
N ALA A 34 2.66 -13.13 -0.47
CA ALA A 34 3.78 -12.84 0.44
C ALA A 34 3.40 -11.76 1.45
N ALA A 35 2.72 -10.70 1.03
CA ALA A 35 2.19 -9.66 1.92
C ALA A 35 1.19 -10.23 2.93
N LEU A 36 0.19 -10.99 2.48
CA LEU A 36 -0.81 -11.63 3.34
C LEU A 36 -0.16 -12.53 4.39
N ARG A 37 0.82 -13.36 4.01
CA ARG A 37 1.58 -14.18 4.96
C ARG A 37 2.36 -13.35 5.97
N ALA A 38 3.00 -12.27 5.52
CA ALA A 38 3.79 -11.42 6.41
C ALA A 38 2.91 -10.66 7.42
N LEU A 39 1.75 -10.15 6.98
CA LEU A 39 0.75 -9.51 7.86
C LEU A 39 0.20 -10.50 8.88
N ALA A 40 -0.18 -11.70 8.44
CA ALA A 40 -0.63 -12.76 9.34
C ALA A 40 0.45 -13.16 10.37
N ALA A 41 1.73 -13.17 9.98
CA ALA A 41 2.84 -13.53 10.87
C ALA A 41 3.06 -12.53 12.02
N VAL A 42 2.57 -11.29 11.89
CA VAL A 42 2.60 -10.27 12.96
C VAL A 42 1.22 -10.06 13.59
N GLY A 43 0.23 -10.87 13.23
CA GLY A 43 -1.12 -10.79 13.81
C GLY A 43 -2.00 -9.68 13.23
N ILE A 44 -1.63 -9.09 12.08
CA ILE A 44 -2.46 -8.06 11.43
C ILE A 44 -3.52 -8.74 10.54
N PRO A 45 -4.82 -8.52 10.78
CA PRO A 45 -5.88 -9.06 9.94
C PRO A 45 -5.79 -8.47 8.53
N ALA A 46 -5.96 -9.31 7.51
CA ALA A 46 -5.91 -8.84 6.13
C ALA A 46 -6.85 -9.60 5.20
N VAL A 47 -7.40 -8.90 4.21
CA VAL A 47 -8.26 -9.44 3.16
C VAL A 47 -7.57 -9.25 1.80
N GLY A 48 -7.38 -10.34 1.07
CA GLY A 48 -6.88 -10.32 -0.30
C GLY A 48 -8.00 -10.15 -1.33
N TYR A 49 -7.79 -9.32 -2.34
CA TYR A 49 -8.67 -9.18 -3.50
C TYR A 49 -7.95 -9.69 -4.75
N ASP A 50 -8.59 -10.56 -5.53
CA ASP A 50 -8.05 -11.00 -6.82
C ASP A 50 -9.15 -11.27 -7.83
N LYS A 51 -8.88 -10.96 -9.10
CA LYS A 51 -9.80 -11.29 -10.21
C LYS A 51 -9.86 -12.79 -10.45
N SER A 52 -8.79 -13.53 -10.14
CA SER A 52 -8.76 -14.99 -10.24
C SER A 52 -9.63 -15.62 -9.16
N LEU A 53 -10.39 -16.64 -9.54
CA LEU A 53 -11.17 -17.48 -8.62
C LEU A 53 -10.31 -18.53 -7.92
N ASP A 54 -9.13 -18.85 -8.46
CA ASP A 54 -8.21 -19.83 -7.91
C ASP A 54 -6.81 -19.23 -7.80
N LEU A 55 -6.31 -19.16 -6.56
CA LEU A 55 -4.98 -18.64 -6.25
C LEU A 55 -4.05 -19.71 -5.69
N GLY A 56 -4.52 -20.95 -5.49
CA GLY A 56 -3.72 -22.03 -4.92
C GLY A 56 -3.13 -21.72 -3.53
N LEU A 57 -3.71 -20.77 -2.80
CA LEU A 57 -3.24 -20.33 -1.48
C LEU A 57 -3.89 -21.13 -0.34
N PRO A 58 -3.20 -21.27 0.81
CA PRO A 58 -3.72 -22.05 1.93
C PRO A 58 -5.03 -21.44 2.48
N SER A 59 -5.94 -22.31 2.90
CA SER A 59 -7.33 -22.01 3.29
C SER A 59 -7.52 -21.08 4.49
N ASN A 60 -6.43 -20.71 5.17
CA ASN A 60 -6.42 -19.76 6.27
C ASN A 60 -6.23 -18.29 5.82
N SER A 61 -6.00 -18.06 4.52
CA SER A 61 -5.92 -16.71 3.96
C SER A 61 -7.33 -16.24 3.59
N GLN A 62 -7.79 -15.10 4.11
CA GLN A 62 -9.05 -14.51 3.68
C GLN A 62 -8.84 -13.83 2.34
N ILE A 63 -9.28 -14.50 1.28
CA ILE A 63 -9.14 -14.02 -0.08
C ILE A 63 -10.51 -14.03 -0.73
N LEU A 64 -10.88 -12.87 -1.25
CA LEU A 64 -12.04 -12.67 -2.09
C LEU A 64 -11.62 -12.87 -3.55
N GLY A 65 -11.59 -14.13 -3.97
CA GLY A 65 -11.36 -14.49 -5.37
C GLY A 65 -12.56 -14.13 -6.25
N GLY A 66 -12.31 -13.74 -7.50
CA GLY A 66 -13.35 -13.26 -8.41
C GLY A 66 -13.82 -11.83 -8.13
N HIS A 67 -13.02 -11.02 -7.44
CA HIS A 67 -13.30 -9.61 -7.20
C HIS A 67 -12.35 -8.71 -8.00
N ASP A 68 -12.92 -7.79 -8.77
CA ASP A 68 -12.18 -6.75 -9.47
C ASP A 68 -12.21 -5.45 -8.64
N VAL A 69 -11.06 -5.00 -8.17
CA VAL A 69 -10.93 -3.71 -7.46
C VAL A 69 -10.95 -2.60 -8.49
N ILE A 70 -11.90 -1.68 -8.33
CA ILE A 70 -12.16 -0.60 -9.28
C ILE A 70 -11.86 0.78 -8.70
N ALA A 71 -11.74 0.92 -7.38
CA ALA A 71 -11.26 2.14 -6.73
C ALA A 71 -10.63 1.84 -5.37
N VAL A 72 -9.59 2.61 -5.02
CA VAL A 72 -9.05 2.73 -3.67
C VAL A 72 -8.99 4.21 -3.33
N GLU A 73 -9.75 4.63 -2.32
CA GLU A 73 -9.98 6.05 -2.00
C GLU A 73 -9.74 6.31 -0.51
N GLU A 74 -9.27 7.50 -0.16
CA GLU A 74 -9.21 7.94 1.23
C GLU A 74 -10.57 8.45 1.69
N VAL A 75 -10.91 8.15 2.94
CA VAL A 75 -12.19 8.50 3.56
C VAL A 75 -11.89 9.34 4.80
N GLU A 76 -11.91 10.66 4.61
CA GLU A 76 -11.48 11.66 5.61
C GLU A 76 -12.19 11.51 6.96
N ASP A 77 -13.47 11.17 6.97
CA ASP A 77 -14.28 11.15 8.19
C ASP A 77 -13.92 10.01 9.17
N ILE A 78 -13.21 8.97 8.69
CA ILE A 78 -12.98 7.74 9.46
C ILE A 78 -11.54 7.24 9.42
N ASP A 79 -10.60 8.06 8.93
CA ASP A 79 -9.17 7.73 8.85
C ASP A 79 -8.90 6.35 8.21
N ALA A 80 -9.63 6.03 7.14
CA ALA A 80 -9.60 4.72 6.49
C ALA A 80 -9.47 4.83 4.98
N LEU A 81 -9.05 3.73 4.36
CA LEU A 81 -9.05 3.55 2.91
C LEU A 81 -10.26 2.70 2.51
N GLY A 82 -11.09 3.25 1.64
CA GLY A 82 -12.19 2.55 0.98
C GLY A 82 -11.68 1.75 -0.22
N VAL A 83 -11.95 0.44 -0.23
CA VAL A 83 -11.66 -0.44 -1.37
C VAL A 83 -12.97 -0.83 -2.02
N THR A 84 -13.24 -0.26 -3.19
CA THR A 84 -14.43 -0.58 -3.99
C THR A 84 -14.11 -1.70 -4.96
N SER A 85 -14.87 -2.79 -4.86
CA SER A 85 -14.71 -3.96 -5.72
C SER A 85 -16.03 -4.41 -6.34
N ARG A 86 -15.93 -5.03 -7.52
CA ARG A 86 -17.02 -5.71 -8.21
C ARG A 86 -16.81 -7.22 -8.13
N ASP A 87 -17.76 -7.94 -7.57
CA ASP A 87 -17.84 -9.39 -7.69
C ASP A 87 -18.12 -9.75 -9.16
N LEU A 88 -17.21 -10.48 -9.80
CA LEU A 88 -17.30 -10.85 -11.21
C LEU A 88 -18.34 -11.93 -11.50
N THR A 89 -18.79 -12.66 -10.47
CA THR A 89 -19.84 -13.68 -10.59
C THR A 89 -21.23 -13.05 -10.49
N SER A 90 -21.46 -12.23 -9.46
CA SER A 90 -22.78 -11.64 -9.20
C SER A 90 -22.98 -10.26 -9.84
N GLY A 91 -21.90 -9.58 -10.21
CA GLY A 91 -21.91 -8.18 -10.66
C GLY A 91 -22.10 -7.17 -9.52
N VAL A 92 -22.23 -7.61 -8.27
CA VAL A 92 -22.45 -6.73 -7.11
C VAL A 92 -21.20 -5.87 -6.85
N ILE A 93 -21.43 -4.58 -6.66
CA ILE A 93 -20.41 -3.61 -6.26
C ILE A 93 -20.51 -3.39 -4.76
N SER A 94 -19.37 -3.40 -4.07
CA SER A 94 -19.27 -3.21 -2.63
C SER A 94 -18.02 -2.41 -2.29
N THR A 95 -18.11 -1.56 -1.29
CA THR A 95 -16.99 -0.81 -0.72
C THR A 95 -16.72 -1.29 0.70
N ASP A 96 -15.50 -1.76 0.93
CA ASP A 96 -15.02 -2.19 2.23
C ASP A 96 -13.99 -1.17 2.77
N TYR A 97 -13.84 -1.04 4.09
CA TYR A 97 -12.98 -0.01 4.70
C TYR A 97 -11.85 -0.62 5.52
N PHE A 98 -10.63 -0.14 5.31
CA PHE A 98 -9.41 -0.70 5.89
C PHE A 98 -8.50 0.36 6.49
N ALA A 99 -7.71 -0.06 7.49
CA ALA A 99 -6.64 0.74 8.10
C ALA A 99 -5.50 1.05 7.12
N GLY A 100 -5.32 0.17 6.13
CA GLY A 100 -4.26 0.28 5.13
C GLY A 100 -4.50 -0.64 3.94
N VAL A 101 -3.88 -0.31 2.81
CA VAL A 101 -4.00 -1.04 1.55
C VAL A 101 -2.62 -1.32 0.99
N VAL A 102 -2.38 -2.60 0.67
CA VAL A 102 -1.21 -3.03 -0.09
C VAL A 102 -1.62 -3.31 -1.53
N VAL A 103 -1.03 -2.61 -2.48
CA VAL A 103 -1.25 -2.82 -3.92
C VAL A 103 -0.14 -3.71 -4.46
N ALA A 104 -0.48 -4.97 -4.72
CA ALA A 104 0.43 -6.04 -5.14
C ALA A 104 0.10 -6.58 -6.54
N THR A 105 -0.52 -5.75 -7.38
CA THR A 105 -0.93 -6.09 -8.76
C THR A 105 0.24 -6.31 -9.72
N GLY A 106 1.46 -5.97 -9.30
CA GLY A 106 2.68 -6.24 -10.05
C GLY A 106 3.21 -5.00 -10.78
N LYS A 107 3.44 -5.13 -12.10
CA LYS A 107 4.27 -4.20 -12.86
C LYS A 107 3.76 -2.75 -12.78
N LEU A 108 4.70 -1.84 -12.55
CA LEU A 108 4.46 -0.41 -12.42
C LEU A 108 3.76 0.21 -13.63
N GLU A 109 4.10 -0.28 -14.83
CA GLU A 109 3.56 0.21 -16.11
C GLU A 109 2.04 0.05 -16.22
N HIS A 110 1.44 -0.86 -15.44
CA HIS A 110 0.00 -1.06 -15.45
C HIS A 110 -0.73 -0.27 -14.36
N LEU A 111 -0.05 0.30 -13.37
CA LEU A 111 -0.75 0.90 -12.22
C LEU A 111 -1.60 2.11 -12.61
N THR A 112 -1.11 2.95 -13.52
CA THR A 112 -1.88 4.07 -14.09
C THR A 112 -2.95 3.59 -15.08
N GLU A 113 -2.73 2.45 -15.75
CA GLU A 113 -3.69 1.86 -16.69
C GLU A 113 -4.85 1.16 -15.98
N LEU A 114 -4.63 0.69 -14.74
CA LEU A 114 -5.64 -0.04 -13.96
C LEU A 114 -6.78 0.87 -13.48
N GLY A 115 -6.56 2.19 -13.42
CA GLY A 115 -7.60 3.20 -13.20
C GLY A 115 -8.29 3.18 -11.84
N PHE A 116 -7.82 2.36 -10.89
CA PHE A 116 -8.38 2.30 -9.52
C PHE A 116 -7.60 3.15 -8.50
N LEU A 117 -6.50 3.79 -8.92
CA LEU A 117 -5.72 4.74 -8.13
C LEU A 117 -5.47 5.99 -8.97
N ASP A 118 -5.60 7.16 -8.35
CA ASP A 118 -5.26 8.42 -9.01
C ASP A 118 -3.74 8.60 -9.17
N GLU A 119 -3.32 9.29 -10.23
CA GLU A 119 -1.90 9.55 -10.48
C GLU A 119 -1.25 10.42 -9.38
N GLU A 120 -2.04 11.30 -8.76
CA GLU A 120 -1.63 12.13 -7.64
C GLU A 120 -1.27 11.27 -6.42
N VAL A 121 -2.13 10.31 -6.07
CA VAL A 121 -1.91 9.32 -5.01
C VAL A 121 -0.58 8.56 -5.22
N LEU A 122 -0.25 8.25 -6.47
CA LEU A 122 0.96 7.53 -6.85
C LEU A 122 2.21 8.43 -7.00
N ASN A 123 2.08 9.75 -6.84
CA ASN A 123 3.14 10.73 -7.06
C ASN A 123 3.83 10.51 -8.43
N VAL A 124 3.03 10.47 -9.49
CA VAL A 124 3.53 10.22 -10.86
C VAL A 124 4.31 11.43 -11.36
N TYR A 125 5.59 11.23 -11.70
CA TYR A 125 6.43 12.26 -12.33
C TYR A 125 7.16 11.70 -13.55
N GLY A 126 6.91 12.32 -14.70
CA GLY A 126 7.43 11.85 -15.99
C GLY A 126 6.85 10.49 -16.40
N GLY A 127 5.56 10.27 -16.12
CA GLY A 127 4.84 9.04 -16.47
C GLY A 127 5.23 7.82 -15.63
N ARG A 128 5.89 8.01 -14.47
CA ARG A 128 6.26 6.94 -13.55
C ARG A 128 6.00 7.33 -12.09
N PRO A 129 5.39 6.45 -11.27
CA PRO A 129 5.26 6.65 -9.84
C PRO A 129 6.61 6.85 -9.15
N ARG A 130 6.68 7.83 -8.25
CA ARG A 130 7.86 8.12 -7.41
C ARG A 130 7.55 7.79 -5.97
N LEU A 131 8.03 6.63 -5.55
CA LEU A 131 7.73 6.03 -4.25
C LEU A 131 8.97 6.02 -3.36
N ALA A 132 8.78 6.32 -2.08
CA ALA A 132 9.84 6.21 -1.08
C ALA A 132 10.17 4.74 -0.85
N ARG A 133 11.47 4.41 -0.87
CA ARG A 133 11.98 3.03 -0.88
C ARG A 133 11.31 2.13 -1.92
N HIS A 134 10.79 2.73 -2.99
CA HIS A 134 10.03 2.05 -4.04
C HIS A 134 8.73 1.34 -3.61
N MET A 135 8.19 1.68 -2.44
CA MET A 135 6.96 1.06 -1.92
C MET A 135 5.96 2.09 -1.39
N PHE A 136 6.43 3.09 -0.64
CA PHE A 136 5.56 4.00 0.08
C PHE A 136 5.19 5.21 -0.77
N THR A 137 3.90 5.53 -0.85
CA THR A 137 3.46 6.80 -1.45
C THR A 137 3.77 7.95 -0.47
N PRO A 138 4.15 9.14 -0.95
CA PRO A 138 4.35 10.28 -0.05
C PRO A 138 3.05 10.91 0.44
N HIS A 139 1.93 10.68 -0.28
CA HIS A 139 0.64 11.29 0.03
C HIS A 139 -0.19 10.48 1.04
N HIS A 140 -0.08 9.14 1.02
CA HIS A 140 -0.92 8.29 1.86
C HIS A 140 -0.08 7.28 2.66
N PRO A 141 0.14 7.51 3.97
CA PRO A 141 0.98 6.64 4.80
C PRO A 141 0.42 5.22 4.95
N ALA A 142 -0.87 5.03 4.67
CA ALA A 142 -1.57 3.75 4.74
C ALA A 142 -1.65 3.01 3.39
N LEU A 143 -1.17 3.61 2.28
CA LEU A 143 -1.15 2.99 0.95
C LEU A 143 0.27 2.59 0.57
N ILE A 144 0.50 1.30 0.35
CA ILE A 144 1.82 0.75 0.06
C ILE A 144 1.78 -0.10 -1.20
N LEU A 145 2.75 0.08 -2.09
CA LEU A 145 2.91 -0.70 -3.29
C LEU A 145 3.97 -1.78 -3.10
N LEU A 146 3.72 -2.98 -3.62
CA LEU A 146 4.62 -4.13 -3.48
C LEU A 146 5.09 -4.66 -4.83
N GLY A 147 6.41 -4.87 -4.96
CA GLY A 147 7.04 -5.47 -6.13
C GLY A 147 7.06 -4.59 -7.38
N VAL A 148 7.00 -3.27 -7.19
CA VAL A 148 7.06 -2.24 -8.24
C VAL A 148 8.40 -2.23 -9.00
N THR A 149 9.50 -2.55 -8.33
CA THR A 149 10.86 -2.43 -8.88
C THR A 149 11.30 -3.60 -9.76
N GLY A 150 10.46 -4.62 -9.92
CA GLY A 150 10.85 -5.83 -10.66
C GLY A 150 12.00 -6.60 -10.03
N GLY A 151 12.28 -6.38 -8.73
CA GLY A 151 13.34 -7.08 -7.98
C GLY A 151 13.15 -8.61 -7.95
N TYR A 152 14.28 -9.32 -7.76
CA TYR A 152 14.34 -10.77 -7.57
C TYR A 152 13.51 -11.23 -6.37
N LEU A 153 13.07 -12.50 -6.36
CA LEU A 153 12.21 -13.09 -5.31
C LEU A 153 12.69 -12.85 -3.87
N ASP A 154 14.00 -12.75 -3.64
CA ASP A 154 14.56 -12.48 -2.32
C ASP A 154 14.19 -11.09 -1.76
N SER A 155 13.91 -10.11 -2.64
CA SER A 155 13.43 -8.79 -2.21
C SER A 155 11.97 -8.84 -1.77
N LEU A 156 11.16 -9.76 -2.30
CA LEU A 156 9.73 -9.84 -2.01
C LEU A 156 9.45 -10.19 -0.55
N ASP A 157 10.17 -11.16 0.00
CA ASP A 157 10.02 -11.55 1.40
C ASP A 157 10.46 -10.42 2.34
N GLN A 158 11.52 -9.69 1.98
CA GLN A 158 12.00 -8.56 2.75
C GLN A 158 11.01 -7.39 2.70
N GLU A 159 10.54 -7.01 1.51
CA GLU A 159 9.52 -5.97 1.30
C GLU A 159 8.25 -6.30 2.08
N SER A 160 7.77 -7.55 1.98
CA SER A 160 6.57 -8.01 2.70
C SER A 160 6.75 -7.94 4.22
N ARG A 161 7.94 -8.27 4.75
CA ARG A 161 8.25 -8.12 6.19
C ARG A 161 8.33 -6.66 6.63
N ILE A 162 8.78 -5.76 5.76
CA ILE A 162 8.79 -4.31 6.05
C ILE A 162 7.36 -3.80 6.12
N ILE A 163 6.50 -4.18 5.16
CA ILE A 163 5.07 -3.84 5.15
C ILE A 163 4.40 -4.31 6.43
N ALA A 164 4.60 -5.58 6.80
CA ALA A 164 3.99 -6.15 8.00
C ALA A 164 4.41 -5.43 9.29
N ARG A 165 5.70 -5.14 9.46
CA ARG A 165 6.18 -4.37 10.62
C ARG A 165 5.65 -2.94 10.63
N TYR A 166 5.54 -2.33 9.46
CA TYR A 166 5.00 -0.98 9.35
C TYR A 166 3.51 -0.97 9.71
N ALA A 167 2.72 -1.94 9.22
CA ALA A 167 1.32 -2.12 9.55
C ALA A 167 1.11 -2.33 11.06
N ASP A 168 1.89 -3.24 11.66
CA ASP A 168 1.92 -3.46 13.11
C ASP A 168 2.20 -2.17 13.90
N ARG A 169 3.19 -1.38 13.46
CA ARG A 169 3.50 -0.10 14.07
C ARG A 169 2.42 0.94 13.82
N LEU A 170 1.80 0.98 12.65
CA LEU A 170 0.72 1.93 12.38
C LEU A 170 -0.47 1.68 13.30
N SER A 171 -0.80 0.41 13.58
CA SER A 171 -1.85 0.02 14.53
C SER A 171 -1.46 0.27 16.00
N ASN A 172 -0.23 -0.05 16.41
CA ASN A 172 0.17 -0.06 17.83
C ASN A 172 0.93 1.21 18.30
N ASP A 173 1.62 1.91 17.40
CA ASP A 173 2.37 3.16 17.65
C ASP A 173 2.37 4.05 16.39
N PRO A 174 1.20 4.64 16.02
CA PRO A 174 1.04 5.40 14.78
C PRO A 174 2.01 6.58 14.69
N ARG A 175 2.38 7.20 15.81
CA ARG A 175 3.35 8.30 15.83
C ARG A 175 4.71 7.85 15.31
N GLN A 176 5.19 6.70 15.76
CA GLN A 176 6.46 6.18 15.29
C GLN A 176 6.39 5.73 13.82
N ALA A 177 5.29 5.10 13.40
CA ALA A 177 5.08 4.70 12.01
C ALA A 177 5.10 5.91 11.07
N LEU A 178 4.33 6.95 11.39
CA LEU A 178 4.26 8.19 10.61
C LEU A 178 5.59 8.97 10.61
N ALA A 179 6.33 8.98 11.73
CA ALA A 179 7.66 9.57 11.77
C ALA A 179 8.64 8.82 10.83
N TYR A 180 8.59 7.49 10.81
CA TYR A 180 9.38 6.68 9.87
C TYR A 180 8.96 6.94 8.42
N HIS A 181 7.66 6.97 8.12
CA HIS A 181 7.13 7.29 6.79
C HIS A 181 7.62 8.65 6.30
N ARG A 182 7.47 9.69 7.13
CA ARG A 182 7.97 11.03 6.82
C ARG A 182 9.47 11.03 6.54
N GLN A 183 10.26 10.33 7.35
CA GLN A 183 11.72 10.25 7.17
C GLN A 183 12.09 9.63 5.81
N ILE A 184 11.44 8.53 5.42
CA ILE A 184 11.75 7.89 4.13
C ILE A 184 11.24 8.72 2.94
N CYS A 185 10.13 9.44 3.09
CA CYS A 185 9.61 10.35 2.06
C CYS A 185 10.49 11.58 1.86
N LEU A 186 11.05 12.15 2.94
CA LEU A 186 12.03 13.23 2.82
C LEU A 186 13.26 12.80 2.00
N SER A 187 13.74 11.58 2.18
CA SER A 187 14.87 11.06 1.38
C SER A 187 14.56 10.92 -0.12
N LEU A 188 13.28 10.73 -0.48
CA LEU A 188 12.84 10.72 -1.87
C LEU A 188 12.90 12.14 -2.45
N LEU A 189 12.46 13.15 -1.71
CA LEU A 189 12.51 14.56 -2.14
C LEU A 189 13.95 15.02 -2.35
N ASP A 190 14.86 14.68 -1.44
CA ASP A 190 16.30 14.95 -1.60
C ASP A 190 16.82 14.38 -2.93
N SER A 191 16.42 13.16 -3.26
CA SER A 191 16.82 12.47 -4.49
C SER A 191 16.24 13.13 -5.74
N LEU A 192 15.00 13.64 -5.66
CA LEU A 192 14.34 14.32 -6.77
C LEU A 192 14.91 15.72 -7.02
N ALA A 193 15.17 16.48 -5.95
CA ALA A 193 15.81 17.80 -6.04
C ALA A 193 17.20 17.71 -6.68
N LEU A 194 17.98 16.68 -6.32
CA LEU A 194 19.27 16.38 -6.96
C LEU A 194 19.10 16.01 -8.44
N ALA A 195 18.10 15.19 -8.79
CA ALA A 195 17.86 14.76 -10.17
C ALA A 195 17.43 15.91 -11.11
N ARG A 196 16.72 16.92 -10.59
CA ARG A 196 16.30 18.11 -11.35
C ARG A 196 17.42 19.11 -11.61
N HIS A 197 18.50 19.03 -10.83
CA HIS A 197 19.64 19.95 -10.92
C HIS A 197 20.97 19.19 -10.94
N PRO A 198 21.26 18.40 -11.99
CA PRO A 198 22.44 17.53 -12.07
C PRO A 198 23.76 18.32 -12.00
N ASP A 199 23.79 19.56 -12.51
CA ASP A 199 24.95 20.45 -12.45
C ASP A 199 25.18 21.08 -11.07
N ARG A 200 24.31 20.81 -10.09
CA ARG A 200 24.36 21.40 -8.74
C ARG A 200 24.68 20.38 -7.64
N ALA A 201 25.51 19.37 -7.92
CA ALA A 201 26.00 18.47 -6.87
C ALA A 201 26.67 19.21 -5.68
N GLU A 202 27.10 20.46 -5.90
CA GLU A 202 27.72 21.36 -4.91
C GLU A 202 26.75 22.38 -4.26
N VAL A 203 25.41 22.23 -4.30
CA VAL A 203 24.53 23.12 -3.51
C VAL A 203 24.79 22.95 -2.02
N SER A 204 24.93 24.09 -1.33
CA SER A 204 25.04 24.16 0.13
C SER A 204 23.82 23.52 0.82
N GLU A 205 23.99 23.06 2.06
CA GLU A 205 22.92 22.44 2.85
C GLU A 205 21.70 23.38 3.02
N GLU A 206 21.94 24.69 3.09
CA GLU A 206 20.88 25.71 3.17
C GLU A 206 20.07 25.80 1.88
N GLN A 207 20.72 25.76 0.71
CA GLN A 207 20.03 25.72 -0.58
C GLN A 207 19.26 24.40 -0.78
N ARG A 208 19.77 23.27 -0.29
CA ARG A 208 19.01 22.01 -0.26
C ARG A 208 17.74 22.13 0.58
N ARG A 209 17.83 22.70 1.79
CA ARG A 209 16.66 22.91 2.65
C ARG A 209 15.60 23.80 1.99
N ASN A 210 16.02 24.86 1.28
CA ASN A 210 15.10 25.74 0.58
C ASN A 210 14.39 25.05 -0.60
N LEU A 211 15.11 24.22 -1.37
CA LEU A 211 14.51 23.44 -2.46
C LEU A 211 13.51 22.39 -1.93
N ILE A 212 13.85 21.70 -0.84
CA ILE A 212 12.93 20.76 -0.19
C ILE A 212 11.69 21.50 0.32
N ALA A 213 11.85 22.70 0.89
CA ALA A 213 10.72 23.50 1.36
C ALA A 213 9.79 23.95 0.21
N GLU A 214 10.36 24.33 -0.95
CA GLU A 214 9.56 24.64 -2.15
C GLU A 214 8.82 23.41 -2.70
N ASP A 215 9.47 22.25 -2.76
CA ASP A 215 8.82 21.01 -3.21
C ASP A 215 7.74 20.54 -2.22
N LEU A 216 7.95 20.70 -0.90
CA LEU A 216 6.93 20.41 0.11
C LEU A 216 5.69 21.33 -0.04
N LEU A 217 5.89 22.62 -0.35
CA LEU A 217 4.80 23.55 -0.64
C LEU A 217 4.02 23.18 -1.90
N LEU A 218 4.71 22.66 -2.93
CA LEU A 218 4.06 22.17 -4.16
C LEU A 218 3.26 20.89 -3.95
N LEU A 219 3.62 20.09 -2.94
CA LEU A 219 2.94 18.85 -2.57
C LEU A 219 1.81 19.03 -1.54
N GLY A 220 1.49 20.27 -1.16
CA GLY A 220 0.39 20.58 -0.25
C GLY A 220 0.63 20.21 1.23
N ALA A 221 1.89 20.06 1.64
CA ALA A 221 2.29 19.68 3.00
C ALA A 221 2.51 20.86 3.96
#